data_AF-A0A8S4B4E5-F1
#
_entry.id   AF-A0A8S4B4E5-F1
#
_cell.length_a   1.000
_cell.length_b   1.000
_cell.length_c   1.000
_cell.angle_alpha   90.00
_cell.angle_beta   90.00
_cell.angle_gamma   90.00
#
_symmetry.space_group_name_H-M   'P 1'
#
loop_
_entity.id
_entity.type
_entity.pdbx_description
1 polymer ?
#
loop_
_entity_poly.entity_id
_entity_poly.type
_entity_poly.pdbx_seq_one_letter_code
_entity_poly.pdbx_strand_id
1 'polypeptide(L)'
;MFLLSVTVAFATRLEQLVPGTSRLSAEDSGFFFYYSLLGNDITSEPFGSLLSPDFQPERASVRIRSSKQILLAFLSQQPSLQVHLCCGSRSLGSTEVSLSALAALPVDLDSRAATVEGAFVLRPPKRVQLPALPPDLQPTVGVAVSLRREDAPPQVQPAAAIGTPPETAQVQKIGLDIRFHLETKEKTLE
;
A
#
# COMPACT_ATOMS: atom_id res chain seq x y z
N MET A 1 18.04 -6.32 -7.00
CA MET A 1 17.38 -5.28 -6.17
C MET A 1 16.02 -5.79 -5.72
N PHE A 2 15.42 -5.19 -4.70
CA PHE A 2 14.05 -5.50 -4.24
C PHE A 2 13.17 -4.26 -4.34
N LEU A 3 11.87 -4.47 -4.56
CA LEU A 3 10.86 -3.43 -4.55
C LEU A 3 9.86 -3.74 -3.44
N LEU A 4 9.72 -2.80 -2.50
CA LEU A 4 8.68 -2.82 -1.47
C LEU A 4 7.64 -1.78 -1.85
N SER A 5 6.39 -2.21 -2.02
CA SER A 5 5.29 -1.35 -2.45
C SER A 5 4.15 -1.39 -1.43
N VAL A 6 3.53 -0.23 -1.21
CA VAL A 6 2.29 -0.08 -0.43
C VAL A 6 1.24 0.48 -1.39
N THR A 7 0.09 -0.17 -1.44
CA THR A 7 -1.06 0.27 -2.22
C THR A 7 -2.24 0.54 -1.29
N VAL A 8 -2.81 1.73 -1.35
CA VAL A 8 -4.09 2.07 -0.70
C VAL A 8 -5.16 1.97 -1.78
N ALA A 9 -6.06 0.99 -1.65
CA ALA A 9 -6.93 0.58 -2.75
C ALA A 9 -8.36 1.14 -2.66
N PHE A 10 -8.95 1.15 -1.48
CA PHE A 10 -10.30 1.65 -1.26
C PHE A 10 -10.48 2.05 0.20
N ALA A 11 -11.54 2.80 0.51
CA ALA A 11 -11.94 3.05 1.88
C ALA A 11 -13.46 3.16 1.99
N THR A 12 -14.00 2.83 3.17
CA THR A 12 -15.45 2.89 3.44
C THR A 12 -15.69 3.32 4.88
N ARG A 13 -16.89 3.88 5.12
CA ARG A 13 -17.38 4.26 6.46
C ARG A 13 -16.47 5.28 7.17
N LEU A 14 -15.72 6.10 6.42
CA LEU A 14 -14.74 7.01 7.02
C LEU A 14 -15.40 8.13 7.83
N GLU A 15 -16.67 8.45 7.56
CA GLU A 15 -17.47 9.41 8.31
C GLU A 15 -17.55 9.06 9.81
N GLN A 16 -17.41 7.78 10.16
CA GLN A 16 -17.43 7.33 11.55
C GLN A 16 -16.25 7.88 12.35
N LEU A 17 -15.14 8.27 11.71
CA LEU A 17 -13.98 8.85 12.40
C LEU A 17 -14.19 10.32 12.79
N VAL A 18 -15.30 10.92 12.39
CA VAL A 18 -15.58 12.34 12.59
C VAL A 18 -16.79 12.49 13.52
N PRO A 19 -16.65 13.18 14.66
CA PRO A 19 -17.80 13.47 15.51
C PRO A 19 -18.82 14.33 14.74
N GLY A 20 -20.11 13.98 14.80
CA GLY A 20 -21.18 14.65 14.02
C GLY A 20 -21.38 16.14 14.30
N THR A 21 -20.75 16.69 15.35
CA THR A 21 -20.75 18.13 15.68
C THR A 21 -19.53 18.87 15.12
N SER A 22 -18.55 18.16 14.57
CA SER A 22 -17.34 18.74 13.99
C SER A 22 -17.62 19.14 12.55
N ARG A 23 -17.69 20.45 12.28
CA ARG A 23 -17.56 20.97 10.91
C ARG A 23 -16.12 20.73 10.47
N LEU A 24 -15.86 19.61 9.82
CA LEU A 24 -14.65 19.47 9.02
C LEU A 24 -14.87 20.31 7.77
N SER A 25 -14.35 21.53 7.77
CA SER A 25 -14.23 22.31 6.54
C SER A 25 -13.20 21.60 5.66
N ALA A 26 -13.66 20.71 4.77
CA ALA A 26 -12.81 20.13 3.72
C ALA A 26 -12.33 21.19 2.71
N GLU A 27 -12.87 22.41 2.83
CA GLU A 27 -12.91 23.50 1.86
C GLU A 27 -11.56 23.92 1.27
N ASP A 28 -10.41 23.65 1.91
CA ASP A 28 -9.10 24.05 1.35
C ASP A 28 -8.04 22.93 1.24
N SER A 29 -8.22 21.74 1.82
CA SER A 29 -7.13 20.73 1.86
C SER A 29 -7.53 19.27 1.61
N GLY A 30 -8.83 18.95 1.58
CA GLY A 30 -9.31 17.58 1.38
C GLY A 30 -8.85 16.58 2.45
N PHE A 31 -9.16 15.31 2.21
CA PHE A 31 -8.73 14.17 3.02
C PHE A 31 -7.65 13.39 2.28
N PHE A 32 -6.65 12.87 2.98
CA PHE A 32 -5.59 12.08 2.35
C PHE A 32 -5.08 11.00 3.29
N PHE A 33 -4.43 9.99 2.72
CA PHE A 33 -3.71 8.98 3.48
C PHE A 33 -2.25 9.37 3.67
N TYR A 34 -1.72 9.13 4.86
CA TYR A 34 -0.33 9.35 5.20
C TYR A 34 0.28 8.11 5.84
N TYR A 35 1.51 7.78 5.48
CA TYR A 35 2.33 6.77 6.15
C TYR A 35 3.82 7.02 5.89
N SER A 36 4.66 6.54 6.80
CA SER A 36 6.11 6.56 6.61
C SER A 36 6.61 5.19 6.17
N LEU A 37 7.14 5.10 4.94
CA LEU A 37 7.69 3.86 4.38
C LEU A 37 9.21 3.89 4.43
N LEU A 38 9.80 3.17 5.39
CA LEU A 38 11.24 3.15 5.65
C LEU A 38 11.85 4.55 5.83
N GLY A 39 11.13 5.43 6.55
CA GLY A 39 11.54 6.81 6.82
C GLY A 39 11.18 7.82 5.71
N ASN A 40 10.51 7.38 4.64
CA ASN A 40 10.02 8.26 3.59
C ASN A 40 8.56 8.60 3.85
N ASP A 41 8.24 9.88 3.96
CA ASP A 41 6.87 10.35 4.11
C ASP A 41 6.12 10.21 2.79
N ILE A 42 5.02 9.46 2.82
CA ILE A 42 4.14 9.26 1.68
C ILE A 42 2.78 9.85 2.00
N THR A 43 2.27 10.66 1.08
CA THR A 43 0.93 11.25 1.13
C THR A 43 0.19 10.92 -0.15
N SER A 44 -1.04 10.43 -0.04
CA SER A 44 -1.88 10.19 -1.21
C SER A 44 -2.42 11.48 -1.82
N GLU A 45 -2.99 11.40 -3.02
CA GLU A 45 -3.81 12.47 -3.56
C GLU A 45 -5.00 12.78 -2.61
N PRO A 46 -5.32 14.06 -2.39
CA PRO A 46 -6.47 14.45 -1.59
C PRO A 46 -7.81 14.11 -2.26
N PHE A 47 -8.82 13.74 -1.45
CA PHE A 47 -10.19 13.45 -1.88
C PHE A 47 -11.22 14.22 -1.06
N GLY A 48 -12.43 14.42 -1.61
CA GLY A 48 -13.39 15.38 -1.08
C GLY A 48 -14.40 14.83 -0.07
N SER A 49 -14.73 13.54 -0.15
CA SER A 49 -15.86 12.94 0.59
C SER A 49 -15.43 11.74 1.45
N LEU A 50 -15.76 11.78 2.74
CA LEU A 50 -15.59 10.63 3.65
C LEU A 50 -16.73 9.61 3.53
N LEU A 51 -17.93 10.06 3.13
CA LEU A 51 -19.11 9.20 2.94
C LEU A 51 -19.01 8.35 1.67
N SER A 52 -18.41 8.95 0.63
CA SER A 52 -18.23 8.35 -0.69
C SER A 52 -16.83 8.68 -1.23
N PRO A 53 -15.76 8.06 -0.69
CA PRO A 53 -14.41 8.33 -1.14
C PRO A 53 -14.25 8.03 -2.63
N ASP A 54 -13.76 9.00 -3.38
CA ASP A 54 -13.64 9.00 -4.85
C ASP A 54 -12.20 8.85 -5.35
N PHE A 55 -11.25 8.61 -4.42
CA PHE A 55 -9.84 8.41 -4.77
C PHE A 55 -9.62 7.11 -5.54
N GLN A 56 -8.62 7.14 -6.43
CA GLN A 56 -8.16 5.96 -7.16
C GLN A 56 -7.14 5.16 -6.34
N PRO A 57 -7.03 3.83 -6.55
CA PRO A 57 -5.98 3.04 -5.93
C PRO A 57 -4.59 3.63 -6.19
N GLU A 58 -3.87 3.97 -5.12
CA GLU A 58 -2.57 4.63 -5.21
C GLU A 58 -1.47 3.71 -4.68
N ARG A 59 -0.35 3.60 -5.41
CA ARG A 59 0.80 2.78 -5.04
C ARG A 59 2.06 3.61 -4.90
N ALA A 60 2.67 3.57 -3.72
CA ALA A 60 4.03 4.05 -3.47
C ALA A 60 5.02 2.88 -3.37
N SER A 61 6.24 3.05 -3.90
CA SER A 61 7.26 2.00 -3.89
C SER A 61 8.64 2.54 -3.56
N VAL A 62 9.42 1.75 -2.80
CA VAL A 62 10.82 2.02 -2.50
C VAL A 62 11.69 0.88 -3.03
N ARG A 63 12.85 1.24 -3.59
CA ARG A 63 13.85 0.29 -4.08
C ARG A 63 14.86 0.01 -2.97
N ILE A 64 15.12 -1.26 -2.72
CA ILE A 64 15.97 -1.71 -1.62
C ILE A 64 17.11 -2.57 -2.18
N ARG A 65 18.35 -2.15 -1.89
CA ARG A 65 19.55 -2.95 -2.16
C ARG A 65 19.89 -3.80 -0.96
N SER A 66 19.60 -5.09 -1.05
CA SER A 66 19.92 -6.04 0.02
C SER A 66 20.04 -7.46 -0.53
N SER A 67 20.36 -8.43 0.32
CA SER A 67 20.12 -9.85 0.06
C SER A 67 18.75 -10.27 0.61
N LYS A 68 18.22 -11.38 0.12
CA LYS A 68 16.92 -11.94 0.55
C LYS A 68 16.89 -12.15 2.07
N GLN A 69 17.93 -12.78 2.61
CA GLN A 69 18.01 -13.14 4.03
C GLN A 69 18.07 -11.90 4.92
N ILE A 70 18.91 -10.91 4.58
CA ILE A 70 19.06 -9.68 5.38
C ILE A 70 17.79 -8.83 5.31
N LEU A 71 17.16 -8.74 4.13
CA LEU A 71 15.92 -7.98 3.97
C LEU A 71 14.76 -8.57 4.77
N LEU A 72 14.57 -9.90 4.72
CA LEU A 72 13.53 -10.57 5.49
C LEU A 72 13.77 -10.45 7.00
N ALA A 73 15.02 -10.63 7.45
CA ALA A 73 15.38 -10.42 8.85
C ALA A 73 15.10 -8.98 9.31
N PHE A 74 15.47 -7.99 8.50
CA PHE A 74 15.18 -6.58 8.76
C PHE A 74 13.67 -6.30 8.88
N LEU A 75 12.87 -6.75 7.91
CA LEU A 75 11.41 -6.56 7.89
C LEU A 75 10.72 -7.27 9.06
N SER A 76 11.23 -8.42 9.51
CA SER A 76 10.70 -9.14 10.67
C SER A 76 10.81 -8.36 11.98
N GLN A 77 11.76 -7.43 12.06
CA GLN A 77 12.02 -6.58 13.24
C GLN A 77 11.40 -5.19 13.10
N GLN A 78 10.86 -4.83 11.94
CA GLN A 78 10.24 -3.53 11.76
C GLN A 78 8.92 -3.43 12.54
N PRO A 79 8.59 -2.23 13.05
CA PRO A 79 7.24 -1.98 13.53
C PRO A 79 6.22 -2.15 12.40
N SER A 80 4.95 -2.27 12.77
CA SER A 80 3.87 -2.24 11.79
C SER A 80 3.84 -0.88 11.09
N LEU A 81 3.45 -0.89 9.82
CA LEU A 81 3.22 0.32 9.05
C LEU A 81 1.94 0.99 9.56
N GLN A 82 2.06 2.21 10.05
CA GLN A 82 0.90 3.02 10.44
C GLN A 82 0.36 3.77 9.23
N VAL A 83 -0.85 3.44 8.81
CA VAL A 83 -1.57 4.18 7.77
C VAL A 83 -2.59 5.08 8.44
N HIS A 84 -2.46 6.38 8.21
CA HIS A 84 -3.31 7.42 8.79
C HIS A 84 -4.25 7.98 7.74
N LEU A 85 -5.51 8.19 8.11
CA LEU A 85 -6.38 9.13 7.41
C LEU A 85 -6.19 10.51 8.04
N CYS A 86 -5.96 11.52 7.21
CA CYS A 86 -5.64 12.87 7.62
C CYS A 86 -6.58 13.92 7.00
N CYS A 87 -6.71 15.05 7.70
CA CYS A 87 -7.33 16.29 7.21
C CYS A 87 -6.43 17.44 7.69
N GLY A 88 -5.77 18.15 6.76
CA GLY A 88 -4.70 19.08 7.10
C GLY A 88 -3.61 18.40 7.95
N SER A 89 -3.26 18.97 9.11
CA SER A 89 -2.26 18.42 10.03
C SER A 89 -2.82 17.43 11.07
N ARG A 90 -4.10 17.07 10.98
CA ARG A 90 -4.78 16.21 11.96
C ARG A 90 -4.98 14.80 11.41
N SER A 91 -4.53 13.79 12.15
CA SER A 91 -4.95 12.40 11.94
C SER A 91 -6.35 12.18 12.51
N LEU A 92 -7.27 11.70 11.67
CA LEU A 92 -8.64 11.35 12.02
C LEU A 92 -8.74 9.91 12.54
N GLY A 93 -7.89 9.03 12.02
CA GLY A 93 -7.73 7.66 12.49
C GLY A 93 -6.53 6.98 11.86
N SER A 94 -6.11 5.86 12.44
CA SER A 94 -4.99 5.08 11.93
C SER A 94 -5.21 3.57 12.06
N THR A 95 -4.52 2.81 11.23
CA THR A 95 -4.44 1.36 11.30
C THR A 95 -3.01 0.88 11.17
N GLU A 96 -2.74 -0.33 11.64
CA GLU A 96 -1.44 -0.99 11.62
C GLU A 96 -1.45 -2.11 10.58
N VAL A 97 -0.43 -2.15 9.72
CA VAL A 97 -0.19 -3.26 8.77
C VAL A 97 1.15 -3.91 9.07
N SER A 98 1.14 -5.20 9.41
CA SER A 98 2.34 -5.90 9.89
C SER A 98 3.34 -6.17 8.75
N LEU A 99 4.52 -5.56 8.83
CA LEU A 99 5.66 -5.85 7.94
C LEU A 99 6.33 -7.19 8.29
N SER A 100 6.26 -7.61 9.55
CA SER A 100 6.78 -8.91 9.97
C SER A 100 5.94 -10.07 9.41
N ALA A 101 4.64 -9.90 9.26
CA ALA A 101 3.78 -10.86 8.58
C ALA A 101 4.21 -11.06 7.11
N LEU A 102 4.58 -9.98 6.41
CA LEU A 102 5.10 -10.04 5.04
C LEU A 102 6.40 -10.85 4.97
N ALA A 103 7.30 -10.67 5.94
CA ALA A 103 8.56 -11.38 6.02
C ALA A 103 8.41 -12.88 6.35
N ALA A 104 7.33 -13.24 7.07
CA ALA A 104 7.04 -14.61 7.50
C ALA A 104 6.33 -15.45 6.42
N LEU A 105 5.89 -14.85 5.31
CA LEU A 105 5.19 -15.57 4.25
C LEU A 105 6.12 -16.62 3.60
N PRO A 106 5.66 -17.89 3.44
CA PRO A 106 6.44 -18.95 2.81
C PRO A 106 6.43 -18.80 1.28
N VAL A 107 7.04 -17.72 0.80
CA VAL A 107 7.01 -17.29 -0.60
C VAL A 107 8.42 -17.26 -1.14
N ASP A 108 8.62 -17.91 -2.28
CA ASP A 108 9.87 -17.75 -3.01
C ASP A 108 9.92 -16.39 -3.75
N LEU A 109 10.59 -15.42 -3.12
CA LEU A 109 10.76 -14.06 -3.66
C LEU A 109 11.51 -13.97 -4.99
N ASP A 110 12.17 -15.06 -5.40
CA ASP A 110 12.89 -15.12 -6.67
C ASP A 110 11.95 -15.41 -7.85
N SER A 111 10.78 -16.00 -7.58
CA SER A 111 9.77 -16.34 -8.58
C SER A 111 8.46 -15.55 -8.45
N ARG A 112 8.09 -15.13 -7.23
CA ARG A 112 6.81 -14.45 -6.96
C ARG A 112 6.92 -13.35 -5.91
N ALA A 113 6.01 -12.39 -5.97
CA ALA A 113 5.88 -11.38 -4.93
C ALA A 113 5.27 -11.99 -3.66
N ALA A 114 5.76 -11.58 -2.50
CA ALA A 114 5.05 -11.76 -1.23
C ALA A 114 4.12 -10.56 -1.06
N THR A 115 2.85 -10.81 -0.70
CA THR A 115 1.86 -9.73 -0.50
C THR A 115 1.05 -10.01 0.75
N VAL A 116 0.94 -9.01 1.62
CA VAL A 116 -0.05 -8.94 2.69
C VAL A 116 -1.10 -7.94 2.25
N GLU A 117 -2.34 -8.39 2.05
CA GLU A 117 -3.46 -7.57 1.64
C GLU A 117 -4.67 -7.81 2.53
N GLY A 118 -5.47 -6.77 2.73
CA GLY A 118 -6.66 -6.87 3.55
C GLY A 118 -7.41 -5.57 3.71
N ALA A 119 -8.57 -5.66 4.33
CA ALA A 119 -9.38 -4.55 4.76
C ALA A 119 -9.09 -4.29 6.25
N PHE A 120 -8.51 -3.13 6.56
CA PHE A 120 -8.01 -2.80 7.89
C PHE A 120 -8.86 -1.71 8.54
N VAL A 121 -9.27 -1.94 9.78
CA VAL A 121 -10.08 -0.97 10.52
C VAL A 121 -9.23 0.19 11.02
N LEU A 122 -9.61 1.40 10.61
CA LEU A 122 -9.06 2.65 11.12
C LEU A 122 -9.60 2.90 12.53
N ARG A 123 -8.71 3.12 13.49
CA ARG A 123 -9.09 3.47 14.85
C ARG A 123 -8.91 4.96 15.07
N PRO A 124 -9.86 5.63 15.76
CA PRO A 124 -9.72 7.03 16.11
C PRO A 124 -8.53 7.22 17.08
N PRO A 125 -7.91 8.41 17.11
CA PRO A 125 -6.90 8.72 18.10
C PRO A 125 -7.49 8.65 19.53
N LYS A 126 -6.69 8.18 20.49
CA LYS A 126 -7.06 7.78 21.89
C LYS A 126 -7.96 8.75 22.69
N ARG A 127 -8.19 9.98 22.23
CA ARG A 127 -9.07 10.97 22.86
C ARG A 127 -10.53 10.88 22.42
N VAL A 128 -10.82 10.14 21.35
CA VAL A 128 -12.17 9.99 20.80
C VAL A 128 -12.53 8.51 20.86
N GLN A 129 -13.44 8.16 21.77
CA GLN A 129 -13.94 6.79 21.87
C GLN A 129 -15.15 6.65 20.95
N LEU A 130 -15.02 5.83 19.91
CA LEU A 130 -16.18 5.48 19.11
C LEU A 130 -17.08 4.51 19.89
N PRO A 131 -18.41 4.60 19.72
CA PRO A 131 -19.29 3.53 20.13
C PRO A 131 -18.78 2.19 19.56
N ALA A 132 -19.05 1.08 20.26
CA ALA A 132 -18.71 -0.23 19.71
C ALA A 132 -19.57 -0.47 18.46
N LEU A 133 -18.98 -0.24 17.28
CA LEU A 133 -19.65 -0.42 16.01
C LEU A 133 -19.55 -1.88 15.57
N PRO A 134 -20.63 -2.47 15.02
CA PRO A 134 -20.56 -3.76 14.32
C PRO A 134 -19.50 -3.73 13.21
N PRO A 135 -18.85 -4.87 12.89
CA PRO A 135 -17.81 -4.96 11.85
C PRO A 135 -18.17 -4.27 10.53
N ASP A 136 -19.40 -4.42 10.06
CA ASP A 136 -19.88 -3.89 8.77
C ASP A 136 -20.01 -2.36 8.74
N LEU A 137 -19.93 -1.71 9.90
CA LEU A 137 -20.03 -0.27 10.06
C LEU A 137 -18.71 0.37 10.48
N GLN A 138 -17.63 -0.39 10.62
CA GLN A 138 -16.34 0.16 11.05
C GLN A 138 -15.63 0.88 9.89
N PRO A 139 -15.01 2.04 10.16
CA PRO A 139 -14.20 2.77 9.18
C PRO A 139 -13.03 1.89 8.74
N THR A 140 -12.95 1.60 7.44
CA THR A 140 -12.05 0.57 6.92
C THR A 140 -11.31 1.07 5.68
N VAL A 141 -10.03 0.71 5.57
CA VAL A 141 -9.17 0.98 4.40
C VAL A 141 -8.60 -0.32 3.86
N GLY A 142 -8.68 -0.50 2.54
CA GLY A 142 -8.05 -1.59 1.83
C GLY A 142 -6.58 -1.28 1.57
N VAL A 143 -5.67 -2.09 2.11
CA VAL A 143 -4.23 -1.89 1.96
C VAL A 143 -3.58 -3.19 1.49
N ALA A 144 -2.67 -3.08 0.52
CA ALA A 144 -1.81 -4.17 0.07
C ALA A 144 -0.34 -3.76 0.18
N VAL A 145 0.46 -4.53 0.91
CA VAL A 145 1.90 -4.37 1.01
C VAL A 145 2.57 -5.54 0.31
N SER A 146 3.38 -5.26 -0.70
CA SER A 146 4.04 -6.29 -1.50
C SER A 146 5.55 -6.12 -1.54
N LEU A 147 6.27 -7.23 -1.42
CA LEU A 147 7.72 -7.33 -1.59
C LEU A 147 8.04 -8.26 -2.76
N ARG A 148 8.86 -7.79 -3.70
CA ARG A 148 9.35 -8.63 -4.81
C ARG A 148 10.79 -8.32 -5.17
N ARG A 149 11.48 -9.27 -5.81
CA ARG A 149 12.72 -8.98 -6.53
C ARG A 149 12.37 -8.09 -7.74
N GLU A 150 13.15 -7.04 -7.97
CA GLU A 150 12.89 -6.07 -9.05
C GLU A 150 12.92 -6.72 -10.44
N ASP A 151 13.81 -7.70 -10.63
CA ASP A 151 13.99 -8.43 -11.88
C ASP A 151 13.00 -9.61 -12.05
N ALA A 152 12.15 -9.88 -11.06
CA ALA A 152 11.11 -10.89 -11.20
C ALA A 152 10.00 -10.37 -12.13
N PRO A 153 9.47 -11.21 -13.05
CA PRO A 153 8.41 -10.78 -13.94
C PRO A 153 7.24 -10.19 -13.15
N PRO A 154 6.63 -9.08 -13.60
CA PRO A 154 5.47 -8.52 -12.94
C PRO A 154 4.40 -9.61 -12.89
N GLN A 155 4.01 -10.00 -11.67
CA GLN A 155 2.90 -10.92 -11.46
C GLN A 155 1.67 -10.23 -12.06
N VAL A 156 1.16 -10.77 -13.17
CA VAL A 156 -0.12 -10.36 -13.74
C VAL A 156 -1.16 -10.76 -12.69
N GLN A 157 -1.63 -9.80 -11.90
CA GLN A 157 -2.80 -10.03 -11.06
C GLN A 157 -3.94 -10.37 -12.01
N PRO A 158 -4.57 -11.55 -11.91
CA PRO A 158 -5.74 -11.81 -12.71
C PRO A 158 -6.82 -10.86 -12.20
N ALA A 159 -7.13 -9.82 -12.96
CA ALA A 159 -8.49 -9.29 -12.95
C ALA A 159 -9.37 -10.50 -13.21
N ALA A 160 -10.28 -10.81 -12.28
CA ALA A 160 -11.11 -12.01 -12.30
C ALA A 160 -11.62 -12.30 -13.73
N ALA A 161 -10.96 -13.25 -14.40
CA ALA A 161 -11.34 -13.72 -15.72
C ALA A 161 -11.85 -15.15 -15.53
N ILE A 162 -13.17 -15.25 -15.67
CA ILE A 162 -13.93 -16.49 -15.69
C ILE A 162 -13.40 -17.38 -16.83
N GLY A 163 -12.88 -18.55 -16.46
CA GLY A 163 -12.89 -19.81 -17.22
C GLY A 163 -12.11 -19.91 -18.54
N THR A 164 -10.99 -20.67 -18.55
CA THR A 164 -10.85 -22.00 -19.20
C THR A 164 -9.40 -22.55 -19.11
N PRO A 165 -9.17 -23.88 -19.16
CA PRO A 165 -7.89 -24.56 -18.85
C PRO A 165 -6.95 -24.75 -20.08
N PRO A 166 -5.70 -25.27 -19.88
CA PRO A 166 -4.51 -24.86 -20.63
C PRO A 166 -4.13 -25.78 -21.79
N GLU A 167 -3.41 -25.25 -22.78
CA GLU A 167 -2.74 -26.03 -23.83
C GLU A 167 -1.22 -25.75 -23.87
N THR A 168 -0.51 -26.81 -24.22
CA THR A 168 0.88 -27.20 -23.96
C THR A 168 1.99 -26.46 -24.74
N ALA A 169 3.14 -26.32 -24.06
CA ALA A 169 4.53 -26.51 -24.50
C ALA A 169 5.12 -25.65 -25.65
N GLN A 170 6.29 -25.04 -25.43
CA GLN A 170 7.60 -25.52 -25.95
C GLN A 170 8.77 -24.56 -25.64
N VAL A 171 9.96 -25.14 -25.67
CA VAL A 171 11.29 -24.66 -25.23
C VAL A 171 12.00 -23.90 -26.37
N GLN A 172 12.90 -22.95 -26.07
CA GLN A 172 14.34 -22.95 -26.45
C GLN A 172 15.01 -21.58 -26.79
N LYS A 173 16.08 -21.29 -26.02
CA LYS A 173 17.42 -20.67 -26.33
C LYS A 173 17.62 -19.21 -26.78
N ILE A 174 18.41 -18.53 -25.92
CA ILE A 174 19.64 -17.72 -26.12
C ILE A 174 19.55 -16.43 -26.95
N GLY A 175 19.90 -15.32 -26.29
CA GLY A 175 20.40 -14.10 -26.92
C GLY A 175 20.94 -13.15 -25.86
N LEU A 176 22.24 -13.23 -25.59
CA LEU A 176 22.97 -12.28 -24.77
C LEU A 176 23.16 -11.00 -25.60
N ASP A 177 22.64 -9.85 -25.16
CA ASP A 177 23.21 -8.55 -25.54
C ASP A 177 22.97 -7.52 -24.42
N ILE A 178 24.06 -6.87 -24.03
CA ILE A 178 24.19 -5.94 -22.91
C ILE A 178 24.15 -4.53 -23.49
N ARG A 179 23.20 -3.69 -23.09
CA ARG A 179 23.36 -2.22 -23.17
C ARG A 179 22.83 -1.56 -21.91
N PHE A 180 23.73 -0.90 -21.20
CA PHE A 180 23.44 0.01 -20.11
C PHE A 180 22.86 1.31 -20.68
N HIS A 181 21.65 1.70 -20.26
CA HIS A 181 21.15 3.06 -20.45
C HIS A 181 20.69 3.61 -19.09
N LEU A 182 21.51 4.49 -18.53
CA LEU A 182 21.15 5.35 -17.42
C LEU A 182 20.40 6.53 -18.03
N GLU A 183 19.08 6.61 -17.86
CA GLU A 183 18.32 7.81 -18.22
C GLU A 183 18.05 8.63 -16.95
N THR A 184 18.91 9.62 -16.72
CA THR A 184 18.65 10.75 -15.82
C THR A 184 17.75 11.73 -16.55
N LYS A 185 16.49 11.86 -16.12
CA LYS A 185 15.66 13.01 -16.49
C LYS A 185 15.90 14.15 -15.51
N GLU A 186 16.70 15.12 -15.93
CA GLU A 186 16.72 16.45 -15.34
C GLU A 186 15.45 17.20 -15.78
N LYS A 187 14.74 17.75 -14.80
CA LYS A 187 13.56 18.59 -15.01
C LYS A 187 14.04 20.04 -15.11
N THR A 188 13.92 20.63 -16.30
CA THR A 188 14.02 22.08 -16.51
C THR A 188 12.81 22.75 -15.87
N LEU A 189 13.03 23.66 -14.92
CA LEU A 189 12.03 24.67 -14.53
C LEU A 189 12.16 25.84 -15.50
N GLU A 190 11.05 26.22 -16.13
CA GLU A 190 10.81 27.61 -16.58
C GLU A 190 10.14 28.40 -15.44
#